data_AF-A0A0Q4CBI9-F1
#
_entry.id   AF-A0A0Q4CBI9-F1
#
_cell.length_a   1.000
_cell.length_b   1.000
_cell.length_c   1.000
_cell.angle_alpha   90.00
_cell.angle_beta   90.00
_cell.angle_gamma   90.00
#
_symmetry.space_group_name_H-M   'P 1'
#
loop_
_entity.id
_entity.type
_entity.pdbx_description
1 polymer ?
#
loop_
_entity_poly.entity_id
_entity_poly.type
_entity_poly.pdbx_seq_one_letter_code
_entity_poly.pdbx_strand_id
1 'polypeptide(L)'
;MSLLTPAENAAERALEEAMLARIDLSAIGTSWNPATCPAADLPFLAWGLAISHWDTDWTEAQKRAAIADAIPFHKRKGTRAAVAEVLARFHPLLTITEWWEANPPLPPHTFEVRASALEIPASFLTLETAEAIIRDVAAAKPLRAHFDFVQTLEAQAALYMAAGGLAGAMFRSDFAATLDTSRDWNAVLQTEIGEPVLTEDGLDYWETS
;
A
#
# COMPACT_ATOMS: atom_id res chain seq x y z
N MET A 1 36.77 36.32 -8.21
CA MET A 1 37.98 36.59 -9.01
C MET A 1 37.56 37.66 -10.00
N SER A 2 38.18 38.84 -9.96
CA SER A 2 37.80 39.95 -10.85
C SER A 2 38.24 39.65 -12.28
N LEU A 3 37.40 40.01 -13.24
CA LEU A 3 37.66 39.87 -14.68
C LEU A 3 38.20 41.16 -15.29
N LEU A 4 38.34 42.23 -14.49
CA LEU A 4 38.88 43.51 -14.92
C LEU A 4 40.40 43.45 -15.11
N THR A 5 40.89 44.33 -15.98
CA THR A 5 42.32 44.45 -16.28
C THR A 5 43.00 45.39 -15.29
N PRO A 6 44.30 45.22 -14.96
CA PRO A 6 44.98 45.97 -13.89
C PRO A 6 44.99 47.51 -13.98
N ALA A 7 44.55 48.10 -15.08
CA ALA A 7 44.41 49.54 -15.30
C ALA A 7 42.99 50.09 -15.07
N GLU A 8 42.13 49.34 -14.37
CA GLU A 8 40.73 49.69 -14.09
C GLU A 8 40.55 50.93 -13.18
N ASN A 9 39.46 51.67 -13.41
CA ASN A 9 39.07 52.82 -12.59
C ASN A 9 38.01 52.44 -11.53
N ALA A 10 37.76 53.35 -10.57
CA ALA A 10 36.84 53.09 -9.46
C ALA A 10 35.38 52.86 -9.89
N ALA A 11 34.94 53.48 -10.99
CA ALA A 11 33.58 53.30 -11.50
C ALA A 11 33.40 51.93 -12.16
N GLU A 12 34.43 51.43 -12.85
CA GLU A 12 34.44 50.08 -13.45
C GLU A 12 34.36 48.98 -12.39
N ARG A 13 35.08 49.12 -11.27
CA ARG A 13 34.95 48.19 -10.12
C ARG A 13 33.57 48.24 -9.49
N ALA A 14 33.01 49.44 -9.31
CA ALA A 14 31.66 49.60 -8.76
C ALA A 14 30.59 48.98 -9.69
N LEU A 15 30.79 49.09 -11.01
CA LEU A 15 29.91 48.47 -12.00
C LEU A 15 30.07 46.94 -12.01
N GLU A 16 31.30 46.40 -11.95
CA GLU A 16 31.54 44.96 -11.83
C GLU A 16 30.86 44.38 -10.57
N GLU A 17 30.98 45.06 -9.42
CA GLU A 17 30.33 44.64 -8.18
C GLU A 17 28.80 44.72 -8.25
N ALA A 18 28.26 45.76 -8.88
CA ALA A 18 26.81 45.90 -9.07
C ALA A 18 26.24 44.88 -10.08
N MET A 19 27.03 44.49 -11.09
CA MET A 19 26.65 43.50 -12.11
C MET A 19 26.87 42.06 -11.66
N LEU A 20 27.62 41.82 -10.58
CA LEU A 20 27.81 40.50 -10.00
C LEU A 20 26.50 40.00 -9.39
N ALA A 21 25.75 39.21 -10.16
CA ALA A 21 24.66 38.40 -9.63
C ALA A 21 25.23 37.36 -8.68
N ARG A 22 25.24 37.65 -7.37
CA ARG A 22 25.68 36.73 -6.31
C ARG A 22 24.62 35.67 -6.06
N ILE A 23 24.49 34.75 -7.01
CA ILE A 23 23.64 33.57 -6.88
C ILE A 23 24.36 32.56 -6.00
N ASP A 24 23.76 32.21 -4.88
CA ASP A 24 24.26 31.12 -4.04
C ASP A 24 23.82 29.78 -4.62
N LEU A 25 24.79 29.00 -5.11
CA LEU A 25 24.57 27.66 -5.67
C LEU A 25 24.81 26.54 -4.64
N SER A 26 25.25 26.88 -3.41
CA SER A 26 25.53 25.89 -2.38
C SER A 26 24.31 25.03 -2.02
N ALA A 27 23.11 25.62 -2.11
CA ALA A 27 21.83 24.96 -1.90
C ALA A 27 21.58 23.79 -2.86
N ILE A 28 22.14 23.81 -4.07
CA ILE A 28 22.01 22.72 -5.06
C ILE A 28 22.75 21.46 -4.59
N GLY A 29 23.89 21.62 -3.92
CA GLY A 29 24.64 20.48 -3.39
C GLY A 29 23.90 19.76 -2.26
N THR A 30 23.08 20.48 -1.50
CA THR A 30 22.33 19.93 -0.36
C THR A 30 20.94 19.40 -0.71
N SER A 31 20.40 19.73 -1.90
CA SER A 31 19.04 19.36 -2.30
C SER A 31 18.87 17.86 -2.53
N TRP A 32 19.94 17.15 -2.93
CA TRP A 32 19.91 15.70 -3.16
C TRP A 32 20.20 14.86 -1.90
N ASN A 33 20.39 15.50 -0.75
CA ASN A 33 20.63 14.81 0.51
C ASN A 33 19.38 14.87 1.41
N PRO A 34 18.72 13.73 1.70
CA PRO A 34 17.51 13.69 2.52
C PRO A 34 17.71 14.19 3.95
N ALA A 35 18.94 14.31 4.47
CA ALA A 35 19.19 14.84 5.81
C ALA A 35 19.29 16.37 5.83
N THR A 36 19.76 17.00 4.74
CA THR A 36 20.07 18.44 4.70
C THR A 36 19.15 19.24 3.77
N CYS A 37 18.39 18.57 2.91
CA CYS A 37 17.47 19.19 1.97
C CYS A 37 16.32 19.92 2.70
N PRO A 38 15.87 21.09 2.24
CA PRO A 38 14.69 21.77 2.78
C PRO A 38 13.45 20.86 2.78
N ALA A 39 12.60 20.96 3.81
CA ALA A 39 11.43 20.09 3.95
C ALA A 39 10.44 20.24 2.77
N ALA A 40 10.35 21.45 2.19
CA ALA A 40 9.50 21.73 1.04
C ALA A 40 9.95 20.99 -0.24
N ASP A 41 11.22 20.61 -0.32
CA ASP A 41 11.80 19.97 -1.51
C ASP A 41 11.75 18.43 -1.45
N LEU A 42 11.45 17.86 -0.28
CA LEU A 42 11.36 16.41 -0.08
C LEU A 42 10.41 15.70 -1.06
N PRO A 43 9.22 16.23 -1.40
CA PRO A 43 8.34 15.59 -2.38
C PRO A 43 8.97 15.48 -3.77
N PHE A 44 9.77 16.48 -4.19
CA PHE A 44 10.45 16.44 -5.48
C PHE A 44 11.62 15.45 -5.48
N LEU A 45 12.35 15.36 -4.36
CA LEU A 45 13.39 14.35 -4.18
C LEU A 45 12.80 12.93 -4.19
N ALA A 46 11.67 12.73 -3.52
CA ALA A 46 10.93 11.47 -3.53
C ALA A 46 10.46 11.07 -4.94
N TRP A 47 9.93 12.05 -5.70
CA TRP A 47 9.56 11.86 -7.09
C TRP A 47 10.77 11.46 -7.96
N GLY A 48 11.91 12.14 -7.80
CA GLY A 48 13.14 11.82 -8.52
C GLY A 48 13.68 10.41 -8.22
N LEU A 49 13.36 9.87 -7.05
CA LEU A 49 13.70 8.49 -6.65
C LEU A 49 12.57 7.48 -6.92
N ALA A 50 11.52 7.87 -7.64
CA ALA A 50 10.38 7.01 -8.00
C ALA A 50 9.76 6.28 -6.79
N ILE A 51 9.59 7.00 -5.67
CA ILE A 51 8.90 6.48 -4.49
C ILE A 51 7.40 6.48 -4.78
N SER A 52 6.80 5.29 -4.87
CA SER A 52 5.40 5.12 -5.31
C SER A 52 4.34 5.35 -4.22
N HIS A 53 4.72 5.21 -2.94
CA HIS A 53 3.80 5.19 -1.79
C HIS A 53 3.92 6.46 -0.94
N TRP A 54 4.14 7.61 -1.57
CA TRP A 54 4.34 8.87 -0.86
C TRP A 54 3.05 9.36 -0.21
N ASP A 55 3.13 9.71 1.08
CA ASP A 55 2.02 10.25 1.85
C ASP A 55 2.34 11.68 2.31
N THR A 56 1.39 12.59 2.07
CA THR A 56 1.51 14.01 2.44
C THR A 56 1.43 14.22 3.94
N ASP A 57 0.78 13.32 4.67
CA ASP A 57 0.50 13.44 6.10
C ASP A 57 1.63 12.91 6.97
N TRP A 58 2.63 12.26 6.37
CA TRP A 58 3.83 11.83 7.07
C TRP A 58 4.58 13.00 7.70
N THR A 59 5.11 12.73 8.89
CA THR A 59 6.07 13.60 9.56
C THR A 59 7.31 13.79 8.68
N GLU A 60 8.01 14.90 8.88
CA GLU A 60 9.25 15.18 8.15
C GLU A 60 10.28 14.04 8.31
N ALA A 61 10.39 13.48 9.52
CA ALA A 61 11.29 12.36 9.80
C ALA A 61 10.93 11.10 8.97
N GLN A 62 9.64 10.75 8.88
CA GLN A 62 9.18 9.63 8.05
C GLN A 62 9.47 9.86 6.56
N LYS A 63 9.21 11.08 6.07
CA LYS A 63 9.52 11.47 4.67
C LYS A 63 11.01 11.33 4.36
N ARG A 64 11.88 11.81 5.25
CA ARG A 64 13.34 11.70 5.10
C ARG A 64 13.82 10.25 5.15
N ALA A 65 13.26 9.44 6.05
CA ALA A 65 13.58 8.02 6.15
C ALA A 65 13.18 7.26 4.87
N ALA A 66 11.96 7.48 4.36
CA ALA A 66 11.48 6.87 3.12
C ALA A 66 12.39 7.19 1.91
N ILE A 67 12.89 8.43 1.84
CA ILE A 67 13.83 8.86 0.80
C ILE A 67 15.20 8.19 0.96
N ALA A 68 15.72 8.13 2.19
CA ALA A 68 17.01 7.48 2.47
C ALA A 68 16.98 5.98 2.13
N ASP A 69 15.86 5.31 2.40
CA ASP A 69 15.68 3.87 2.17
C ASP A 69 15.28 3.52 0.72
N ALA A 70 14.99 4.51 -0.13
CA ALA A 70 14.52 4.29 -1.50
C ALA A 70 15.49 3.45 -2.34
N ILE A 71 16.79 3.76 -2.31
CA ILE A 71 17.79 3.03 -3.12
C ILE A 71 17.95 1.58 -2.65
N PRO A 72 18.18 1.29 -1.35
CA PRO A 72 18.17 -0.09 -0.86
C PRO A 72 16.89 -0.85 -1.20
N PHE A 73 15.72 -0.21 -1.06
CA PHE A 73 14.43 -0.82 -1.39
C PHE A 73 14.34 -1.20 -2.88
N HIS A 74 14.66 -0.27 -3.79
CA HIS A 74 14.62 -0.52 -5.23
C HIS A 74 15.56 -1.65 -5.67
N LYS A 75 16.71 -1.84 -5.01
CA LYS A 75 17.63 -2.94 -5.29
C LYS A 75 17.05 -4.33 -5.00
N ARG A 76 16.13 -4.43 -4.04
CA ARG A 76 15.49 -5.69 -3.64
C ARG A 76 14.03 -5.79 -4.10
N LYS A 77 13.55 -4.82 -4.86
CA LYS A 77 12.22 -4.81 -5.44
C LYS A 77 11.99 -6.08 -6.26
N GLY A 78 10.79 -6.66 -6.16
CA GLY A 78 10.47 -7.94 -6.78
C GLY A 78 10.84 -9.18 -5.96
N THR A 79 11.31 -9.01 -4.72
CA THR A 79 11.54 -10.13 -3.78
C THR A 79 10.41 -10.25 -2.77
N ARG A 80 10.23 -11.45 -2.20
CA ARG A 80 9.32 -11.68 -1.06
C ARG A 80 9.55 -10.70 0.09
N ALA A 81 10.82 -10.37 0.37
CA ALA A 81 11.19 -9.44 1.43
C ALA A 81 10.71 -8.01 1.15
N ALA A 82 10.75 -7.54 -0.11
CA ALA A 82 10.23 -6.23 -0.47
C ALA A 82 8.70 -6.16 -0.32
N VAL A 83 7.99 -7.23 -0.71
CA VAL A 83 6.53 -7.32 -0.51
C VAL A 83 6.20 -7.37 0.98
N ALA A 84 6.94 -8.15 1.77
CA ALA A 84 6.73 -8.24 3.22
C ALA A 84 6.94 -6.90 3.93
N GLU A 85 7.96 -6.14 3.54
CA GLU A 85 8.21 -4.80 4.07
C GLU A 85 7.06 -3.84 3.76
N VAL A 86 6.51 -3.89 2.54
CA VAL A 86 5.34 -3.08 2.17
C VAL A 86 4.13 -3.45 3.02
N LEU A 87 3.83 -4.75 3.15
CA LEU A 87 2.69 -5.23 3.94
C LEU A 87 2.81 -4.86 5.42
N ALA A 88 4.01 -4.94 6.00
CA ALA A 88 4.26 -4.61 7.40
C ALA A 88 3.94 -3.15 7.76
N ARG A 89 3.94 -2.23 6.78
CA ARG A 89 3.55 -0.82 6.99
C ARG A 89 2.05 -0.65 7.17
N PHE A 90 1.25 -1.53 6.57
CA PHE A 90 -0.19 -1.56 6.75
C PHE A 90 -0.57 -2.29 8.02
N HIS A 91 -0.09 -3.53 8.18
CA HIS A 91 -0.36 -4.32 9.37
C HIS A 91 0.72 -5.41 9.58
N PRO A 92 1.28 -5.56 10.80
CA PRO A 92 2.36 -6.51 11.06
C PRO A 92 1.96 -7.98 10.95
N LEU A 93 0.65 -8.28 11.03
CA LEU A 93 0.12 -9.65 10.96
C LEU A 93 -0.27 -10.10 9.53
N LEU A 94 -0.04 -9.26 8.50
CA LEU A 94 -0.22 -9.69 7.13
C LEU A 94 0.89 -10.65 6.74
N THR A 95 0.52 -11.82 6.23
CA THR A 95 1.47 -12.88 5.88
C THR A 95 1.46 -13.17 4.39
N ILE A 96 2.61 -13.57 3.85
CA ILE A 96 2.76 -13.98 2.46
C ILE A 96 2.87 -15.49 2.41
N THR A 97 1.97 -16.14 1.69
CA THR A 97 2.04 -17.58 1.39
C THR A 97 2.30 -17.76 -0.10
N GLU A 98 3.45 -18.31 -0.46
CA GLU A 98 3.80 -18.58 -1.85
C GLU A 98 3.06 -19.82 -2.38
N TRP A 99 2.91 -19.95 -3.71
CA TRP A 99 2.11 -21.03 -4.31
C TRP A 99 2.55 -22.45 -3.91
N TRP A 100 3.84 -22.65 -3.62
CA TRP A 100 4.39 -23.93 -3.16
C TRP A 100 4.27 -24.14 -1.64
N GLU A 101 4.02 -23.07 -0.88
CA GLU A 101 3.78 -23.13 0.57
C GLU A 101 2.29 -23.40 0.87
N ALA A 102 1.40 -23.11 -0.08
CA ALA A 102 -0.04 -23.36 0.03
C ALA A 102 -0.37 -24.87 -0.03
N ASN A 103 -1.44 -25.26 0.68
CA ASN A 103 -1.97 -26.62 0.66
C ASN A 103 -3.49 -26.63 0.38
N PRO A 104 -3.95 -27.19 -0.75
CA PRO A 104 -3.18 -27.60 -1.93
C PRO A 104 -2.32 -26.48 -2.55
N PRO A 105 -1.25 -26.82 -3.29
CA PRO A 105 -0.44 -25.86 -4.02
C PRO A 105 -1.27 -25.06 -5.03
N LEU A 106 -0.95 -23.78 -5.17
CA LEU A 106 -1.61 -22.85 -6.11
C LEU A 106 -0.91 -22.86 -7.48
N PRO A 107 -1.47 -22.19 -8.51
CA PRO A 107 -0.81 -22.06 -9.80
C PRO A 107 0.60 -21.46 -9.68
N PRO A 108 1.58 -21.90 -10.50
CA PRO A 108 2.92 -21.35 -10.46
C PRO A 108 2.94 -19.82 -10.66
N HIS A 109 3.86 -19.16 -9.99
CA HIS A 109 4.01 -17.69 -9.99
C HIS A 109 2.84 -16.93 -9.36
N THR A 110 2.08 -17.55 -8.46
CA THR A 110 1.13 -16.85 -7.60
C THR A 110 1.57 -16.83 -6.14
N PHE A 111 1.06 -15.88 -5.38
CA PHE A 111 1.18 -15.86 -3.93
C PHE A 111 -0.08 -15.24 -3.31
N GLU A 112 -0.41 -15.63 -2.09
CA GLU A 112 -1.52 -15.04 -1.35
C GLU A 112 -0.98 -14.11 -0.27
N VAL A 113 -1.63 -12.95 -0.13
CA VAL A 113 -1.50 -12.09 1.05
C VAL A 113 -2.65 -12.46 1.98
N ARG A 114 -2.32 -13.06 3.13
CA ARG A 114 -3.31 -13.57 4.08
C ARG A 114 -3.49 -12.63 5.26
N ALA A 115 -4.75 -12.32 5.55
CA ALA A 115 -5.18 -11.57 6.72
C ALA A 115 -6.05 -12.48 7.61
N SER A 116 -5.57 -12.79 8.82
CA SER A 116 -6.36 -13.56 9.78
C SER A 116 -7.50 -12.71 10.33
N ALA A 117 -8.76 -13.11 10.10
CA ALA A 117 -9.94 -12.40 10.60
C ALA A 117 -10.06 -12.42 12.13
N LEU A 118 -9.36 -13.35 12.80
CA LEU A 118 -9.29 -13.39 14.27
C LEU A 118 -8.39 -12.30 14.84
N GLU A 119 -7.37 -11.88 14.08
CA GLU A 119 -6.36 -10.93 14.56
C GLU A 119 -6.50 -9.55 13.91
N ILE A 120 -6.97 -9.52 12.66
CA ILE A 120 -7.18 -8.32 11.86
C ILE A 120 -8.69 -8.11 11.71
N PRO A 121 -9.27 -7.10 12.37
CA PRO A 121 -10.71 -6.86 12.31
C PRO A 121 -11.14 -6.42 10.92
N ALA A 122 -12.39 -6.69 10.56
CA ALA A 122 -12.96 -6.25 9.28
C ALA A 122 -12.90 -4.72 9.08
N SER A 123 -12.89 -3.95 10.17
CA SER A 123 -12.74 -2.48 10.13
C SER A 123 -11.41 -2.01 9.54
N PHE A 124 -10.38 -2.86 9.52
CA PHE A 124 -9.10 -2.55 8.86
C PHE A 124 -9.22 -2.66 7.33
N LEU A 125 -10.06 -3.57 6.82
CA LEU A 125 -10.24 -3.82 5.39
C LEU A 125 -11.28 -2.86 4.79
N THR A 126 -11.07 -1.56 4.96
CA THR A 126 -11.82 -0.55 4.20
C THR A 126 -11.42 -0.60 2.72
N LEU A 127 -12.29 -0.13 1.83
CA LEU A 127 -11.99 -0.04 0.40
C LEU A 127 -10.68 0.72 0.14
N GLU A 128 -10.50 1.85 0.81
CA GLU A 128 -9.30 2.70 0.70
C GLU A 128 -8.02 1.94 1.10
N THR A 129 -8.09 1.16 2.19
CA THR A 129 -6.94 0.38 2.68
C THR A 129 -6.65 -0.78 1.72
N ALA A 130 -7.68 -1.46 1.23
CA ALA A 130 -7.52 -2.55 0.27
C ALA A 130 -6.88 -2.05 -1.05
N GLU A 131 -7.37 -0.94 -1.60
CA GLU A 131 -6.80 -0.31 -2.79
C GLU A 131 -5.35 0.12 -2.57
N ALA A 132 -5.03 0.69 -1.40
CA ALA A 132 -3.68 1.07 -1.04
C ALA A 132 -2.73 -0.13 -0.95
N ILE A 133 -3.15 -1.23 -0.30
CA ILE A 133 -2.39 -2.48 -0.24
C ILE A 133 -2.16 -3.01 -1.66
N ILE A 134 -3.21 -3.08 -2.48
CA ILE A 134 -3.11 -3.62 -3.84
C ILE A 134 -2.13 -2.82 -4.68
N ARG A 135 -2.24 -1.49 -4.66
CA ARG A 135 -1.36 -0.56 -5.38
C ARG A 135 0.09 -0.73 -4.95
N ASP A 136 0.35 -0.75 -3.65
CA ASP A 136 1.71 -0.75 -3.11
C ASP A 136 2.39 -2.13 -3.27
N VAL A 137 1.64 -3.21 -3.10
CA VAL A 137 2.10 -4.58 -3.39
C VAL A 137 2.35 -4.76 -4.89
N ALA A 138 1.45 -4.26 -5.75
CA ALA A 138 1.64 -4.29 -7.20
C ALA A 138 2.90 -3.53 -7.63
N ALA A 139 3.23 -2.43 -6.94
CA ALA A 139 4.48 -1.72 -7.17
C ALA A 139 5.69 -2.55 -6.74
N ALA A 140 5.65 -3.30 -5.63
CA ALA A 140 6.80 -4.01 -5.08
C ALA A 140 7.01 -5.44 -5.63
N LYS A 141 5.95 -6.11 -6.09
CA LYS A 141 6.00 -7.50 -6.54
C LYS A 141 6.78 -7.68 -7.84
N PRO A 142 7.34 -8.87 -8.12
CA PRO A 142 7.91 -9.15 -9.43
C PRO A 142 6.83 -9.13 -10.52
N LEU A 143 7.15 -8.56 -11.69
CA LEU A 143 6.18 -8.32 -12.78
C LEU A 143 5.39 -9.57 -13.20
N ARG A 144 6.05 -10.73 -13.20
CA ARG A 144 5.47 -12.02 -13.59
C ARG A 144 4.58 -12.68 -12.53
N ALA A 145 4.62 -12.18 -11.29
CA ALA A 145 3.89 -12.80 -10.19
C ALA A 145 2.50 -12.20 -10.06
N HIS A 146 1.51 -13.03 -9.76
CA HIS A 146 0.14 -12.61 -9.47
C HIS A 146 -0.15 -12.83 -7.99
N PHE A 147 -1.04 -12.02 -7.41
CA PHE A 147 -1.39 -12.20 -6.01
C PHE A 147 -2.87 -12.02 -5.79
N ASP A 148 -3.37 -12.77 -4.81
CA ASP A 148 -4.72 -12.65 -4.28
C ASP A 148 -4.64 -12.18 -2.83
N PHE A 149 -5.56 -11.31 -2.43
CA PHE A 149 -5.73 -10.93 -1.05
C PHE A 149 -6.81 -11.80 -0.42
N VAL A 150 -6.44 -12.57 0.61
CA VAL A 150 -7.31 -13.58 1.22
C VAL A 150 -7.52 -13.26 2.70
N GLN A 151 -8.76 -13.03 3.09
CA GLN A 151 -9.14 -12.98 4.49
C GLN A 151 -9.45 -14.41 4.97
N THR A 152 -8.71 -14.89 5.97
CA THR A 152 -8.87 -16.24 6.51
C THR A 152 -9.61 -16.19 7.84
N LEU A 153 -10.76 -16.85 7.92
CA LEU A 153 -11.49 -17.08 9.16
C LEU A 153 -11.24 -18.51 9.63
N GLU A 154 -10.61 -18.67 10.80
CA GLU A 154 -10.49 -19.97 11.45
C GLU A 154 -11.59 -20.09 12.52
N ALA A 155 -12.56 -20.97 12.28
CA ALA A 155 -13.62 -21.28 13.23
C ALA A 155 -13.31 -22.62 13.91
N GLN A 156 -13.05 -22.58 15.22
CA GLN A 156 -12.87 -23.79 16.03
C GLN A 156 -14.22 -24.20 16.64
N ALA A 157 -14.72 -25.37 16.27
CA ALA A 157 -15.90 -25.98 16.87
C ALA A 157 -15.48 -27.13 17.80
N ALA A 158 -15.81 -27.01 19.09
CA ALA A 158 -15.64 -28.11 20.05
C ALA A 158 -16.82 -29.08 19.94
N LEU A 159 -16.60 -30.23 19.31
CA LEU A 159 -17.58 -31.33 19.26
C LEU A 159 -17.37 -32.22 20.48
N TYR A 160 -18.30 -32.19 21.43
CA TYR A 160 -18.34 -33.15 22.53
C TYR A 160 -18.95 -34.47 22.02
N MET A 161 -18.12 -35.50 21.84
CA MET A 161 -18.60 -36.84 21.49
C MET A 161 -19.00 -37.63 22.75
N ALA A 162 -20.29 -37.92 22.89
CA ALA A 162 -20.76 -39.06 23.67
C ALA A 162 -20.91 -40.25 22.71
N ALA A 163 -19.86 -41.07 22.61
CA ALA A 163 -19.80 -42.37 21.90
C ALA A 163 -20.61 -42.48 20.58
N GLY A 164 -19.97 -42.11 19.47
CA GLY A 164 -20.44 -42.44 18.13
C GLY A 164 -19.34 -42.10 17.11
N GLY A 165 -18.77 -43.12 16.46
CA GLY A 165 -17.70 -42.91 15.48
C GLY A 165 -18.23 -42.14 14.28
N LEU A 166 -17.64 -40.97 14.01
CA LEU A 166 -17.89 -40.23 12.78
C LEU A 166 -16.59 -40.17 11.99
N ALA A 167 -16.60 -40.66 10.76
CA ALA A 167 -15.51 -40.47 9.83
C ALA A 167 -15.40 -38.96 9.55
N GLY A 168 -14.36 -38.31 10.08
CA GLY A 168 -14.09 -36.90 9.77
C GLY A 168 -13.68 -36.78 8.30
N ALA A 169 -14.39 -35.96 7.55
CA ALA A 169 -14.01 -35.58 6.20
C ALA A 169 -13.73 -34.08 6.17
N MET A 170 -12.56 -33.70 5.65
CA MET A 170 -12.22 -32.32 5.37
C MET A 170 -12.52 -32.06 3.90
N PHE A 171 -13.38 -31.08 3.62
CA PHE A 171 -13.64 -30.62 2.27
C PHE A 171 -13.16 -29.18 2.15
N ARG A 172 -12.43 -28.89 1.08
CA ARG A 172 -12.13 -27.53 0.66
C ARG A 172 -13.22 -27.13 -0.35
N SER A 173 -14.02 -26.14 0.02
CA SER A 173 -15.02 -25.53 -0.86
C SER A 173 -14.48 -24.19 -1.34
N ASP A 174 -14.28 -24.06 -2.65
CA ASP A 174 -13.89 -22.80 -3.26
C ASP A 174 -15.16 -21.96 -3.47
N PHE A 175 -15.24 -20.81 -2.83
CA PHE A 175 -16.34 -19.86 -2.98
C PHE A 175 -15.85 -18.66 -3.79
N ALA A 176 -16.56 -18.33 -4.87
CA ALA A 176 -16.35 -17.08 -5.59
C ALA A 176 -17.43 -16.09 -5.15
N ALA A 177 -17.03 -14.99 -4.53
CA ALA A 177 -17.93 -13.88 -4.26
C ALA A 177 -18.05 -13.04 -5.54
N THR A 178 -19.21 -13.11 -6.19
CA THR A 178 -19.56 -12.21 -7.29
C THR A 178 -20.53 -11.17 -6.78
N LEU A 179 -20.33 -9.91 -7.16
CA LEU A 179 -21.36 -8.88 -6.95
C LEU A 179 -22.61 -9.35 -7.70
N ASP A 180 -23.67 -9.63 -6.96
CA ASP A 180 -24.93 -10.05 -7.56
C ASP A 180 -25.52 -8.85 -8.31
N THR A 181 -25.55 -8.89 -9.65
CA THR A 181 -26.16 -7.84 -10.46
C THR A 181 -27.52 -8.27 -11.01
N SER A 182 -28.13 -9.35 -10.47
CA SER A 182 -29.42 -9.84 -10.92
C SER A 182 -30.56 -8.84 -10.66
N ARG A 183 -30.36 -7.91 -9.72
CA ARG A 183 -31.32 -6.87 -9.35
C ARG A 183 -30.63 -5.55 -9.00
N ASP A 184 -31.42 -4.48 -8.97
CA ASP A 184 -30.97 -3.18 -8.47
C ASP A 184 -31.04 -3.16 -6.95
N TRP A 185 -29.92 -3.48 -6.31
CA TRP A 185 -29.81 -3.54 -4.85
C TRP A 185 -30.02 -2.19 -4.14
N ASN A 186 -29.99 -1.07 -4.89
CA ASN A 186 -30.29 0.25 -4.32
C ASN A 186 -31.80 0.49 -4.15
N ALA A 187 -32.65 -0.28 -4.85
CA ALA A 187 -34.10 -0.17 -4.72
C ALA A 187 -34.63 -0.95 -3.49
N VAL A 188 -33.81 -1.81 -2.88
CA VAL A 188 -34.22 -2.63 -1.73
C VAL A 188 -34.26 -1.79 -0.45
N LEU A 189 -35.38 -1.87 0.26
CA LEU A 189 -35.54 -1.27 1.58
C LEU A 189 -34.59 -1.95 2.58
N GLN A 190 -33.89 -1.13 3.37
CA GLN A 190 -32.92 -1.58 4.38
C GLN A 190 -33.36 -1.18 5.78
N THR A 191 -32.95 -1.97 6.77
CA THR A 191 -33.06 -1.66 8.20
C THR A 191 -32.04 -0.59 8.61
N GLU A 192 -32.13 -0.08 9.83
CA GLU A 192 -31.22 0.93 10.38
C GLU A 192 -29.75 0.49 10.47
N ILE A 193 -29.48 -0.81 10.37
CA ILE A 193 -28.14 -1.41 10.34
C ILE A 193 -27.70 -1.82 8.91
N GLY A 194 -28.49 -1.49 7.89
CA GLY A 194 -28.17 -1.75 6.48
C GLY A 194 -28.54 -3.14 5.96
N GLU A 195 -29.29 -3.93 6.72
CA GLU A 195 -29.75 -5.24 6.25
C GLU A 195 -31.03 -5.11 5.40
N PRO A 196 -31.11 -5.76 4.23
CA PRO A 196 -32.28 -5.69 3.37
C PRO A 196 -33.51 -6.36 4.02
N VAL A 197 -34.67 -5.70 3.93
CA VAL A 197 -35.91 -6.15 4.57
C VAL A 197 -36.59 -7.21 3.71
N LEU A 198 -36.83 -8.38 4.29
CA LEU A 198 -37.50 -9.50 3.63
C LEU A 198 -39.03 -9.32 3.60
N THR A 199 -39.66 -9.87 2.56
CA THR A 199 -41.12 -10.10 2.47
C THR A 199 -41.58 -11.08 3.54
N GLU A 200 -42.88 -11.06 3.89
CA GLU A 200 -43.44 -11.94 4.93
C GLU A 200 -43.19 -13.44 4.66
N ASP A 201 -43.09 -13.82 3.39
CA ASP A 201 -42.79 -15.19 2.97
C ASP A 201 -41.29 -15.54 3.03
N GLY A 202 -40.42 -14.55 3.24
CA GLY A 202 -38.95 -14.72 3.34
C GLY A 202 -38.26 -15.07 2.01
N LEU A 203 -38.97 -15.00 0.89
CA LEU A 203 -38.47 -15.42 -0.43
C LEU A 203 -37.95 -14.26 -1.28
N ASP A 204 -38.27 -13.02 -0.93
CA ASP A 204 -37.85 -11.82 -1.67
C ASP A 204 -37.69 -10.60 -0.76
N TYR A 205 -37.16 -9.49 -1.27
CA TYR A 205 -36.99 -8.24 -0.53
C TYR A 205 -38.06 -7.21 -0.86
N TRP A 206 -38.34 -6.31 0.08
CA TRP A 206 -39.19 -5.16 -0.19
C TRP A 206 -38.43 -4.10 -0.98
N GLU A 207 -39.01 -3.59 -2.06
CA GLU A 207 -38.40 -2.59 -2.94
C GLU A 207 -39.21 -1.29 -2.97
N THR A 208 -38.54 -0.16 -3.15
CA THR A 208 -39.17 1.13 -3.44
C THR A 208 -39.52 1.18 -4.92
N SER A 209 -40.81 1.08 -5.24
CA SER A 209 -41.35 1.22 -6.61
C SER A 209 -41.01 2.54 -7.28
#